data_AF-A0A2V2WCD1-F1
#
_entry.id   AF-A0A2V2WCD1-F1
#
_cell.length_a   1.000
_cell.length_b   1.000
_cell.length_c   1.000
_cell.angle_alpha   90.00
_cell.angle_beta   90.00
_cell.angle_gamma   90.00
#
_symmetry.space_group_name_H-M   'P 1'
#
loop_
_entity.id
_entity.type
_entity.pdbx_description
1 polymer ?
#
loop_
_entity_poly.entity_id
_entity_poly.type
_entity_poly.pdbx_seq_one_letter_code
_entity_poly.pdbx_strand_id
1 'polypeptide(L)'
;MAVRRPRRTGATMALALPWYTHFTSPIRRYSDIIAHRQLLCALEIESIVKESKGGPKERRHPVSPGSIDANQLSTRKYFYPVSEVESIVEKANLKKIKARQVSDASLGIFFCYYLKALKRVMDESGNTGTPFTPRVQAVLVRVVEKNRSFTLFAKEVAQEVHISLKDKDQLFKQDKQVDGTADGAEKKEKEKNDYGRAGNMEKTSNKLSIHWGTHPVTGEEVEEELIPMMSVTAVLTIKKQKGYDELNMIIDPPWERVRNGVAPIPTTLLRS
;
A
#
# COMPACT_ATOMS: atom_id res chain seq x y z
N MET A 1 -22.34 8.84 40.85
CA MET A 1 -21.09 8.37 40.22
C MET A 1 -21.20 8.56 38.71
N ALA A 2 -20.38 9.44 38.13
CA ALA A 2 -20.44 9.76 36.70
C ALA A 2 -19.88 8.61 35.86
N VAL A 3 -20.71 8.05 34.97
CA VAL A 3 -20.30 7.09 33.95
C VAL A 3 -19.36 7.82 32.99
N ARG A 4 -18.04 7.58 33.13
CA ARG A 4 -17.05 8.04 32.16
C ARG A 4 -17.40 7.41 30.81
N ARG A 5 -17.91 8.23 29.87
CA ARG A 5 -18.02 7.82 28.46
C ARG A 5 -16.60 7.47 27.96
N PRO A 6 -16.39 6.30 27.35
CA PRO A 6 -15.10 5.98 26.75
C PRO A 6 -14.78 7.04 25.69
N ARG A 7 -13.53 7.53 25.64
CA ARG A 7 -13.05 8.33 24.51
C ARG A 7 -13.33 7.55 23.23
N ARG A 8 -13.91 8.18 22.20
CA ARG A 8 -14.21 7.56 20.90
C ARG A 8 -12.91 7.10 20.21
N THR A 9 -12.39 5.93 20.55
CA THR A 9 -11.19 5.34 19.94
C THR A 9 -11.47 4.00 19.23
N GLY A 10 -12.68 3.44 19.35
CA GLY A 10 -13.07 2.16 18.73
C GLY A 10 -13.69 2.24 17.33
N ALA A 11 -13.90 3.45 16.80
CA ALA A 11 -14.60 3.62 15.53
C ALA A 11 -13.69 3.29 14.34
N THR A 12 -14.12 2.34 13.51
CA THR A 12 -13.48 2.11 12.20
C THR A 12 -13.90 3.21 11.23
N MET A 13 -12.98 4.11 10.90
CA MET A 13 -13.25 5.30 10.07
C MET A 13 -13.84 4.97 8.69
N ALA A 14 -13.50 3.80 8.11
CA ALA A 14 -13.99 3.40 6.79
C ALA A 14 -15.37 2.72 6.79
N LEU A 15 -15.75 2.02 7.88
CA LEU A 15 -17.02 1.28 7.96
C LEU A 15 -18.09 2.03 8.76
N ALA A 16 -17.76 3.17 9.36
CA ALA A 16 -18.63 3.97 10.21
C ALA A 16 -19.29 3.20 11.38
N LEU A 17 -18.72 2.06 11.78
CA LEU A 17 -19.19 1.25 12.89
C LEU A 17 -18.52 1.67 14.21
N PRO A 18 -19.27 1.68 15.33
CA PRO A 18 -18.71 2.00 16.64
C PRO A 18 -17.77 0.91 17.18
N TRP A 19 -17.97 -0.34 16.73
CA TRP A 19 -17.16 -1.51 17.09
C TRP A 19 -17.05 -2.44 15.88
N TYR A 20 -15.87 -3.02 15.67
CA TYR A 20 -15.63 -3.96 14.58
C TYR A 20 -14.54 -4.97 14.97
N THR A 21 -14.68 -6.21 14.52
CA THR A 21 -13.65 -7.24 14.64
C THR A 21 -13.71 -8.21 13.45
N HIS A 22 -12.62 -8.92 13.19
CA HIS A 22 -12.60 -10.00 12.21
C HIS A 22 -13.08 -11.32 12.84
N PHE A 23 -13.93 -12.06 12.14
CA PHE A 23 -14.46 -13.35 12.62
C PHE A 23 -14.61 -14.44 11.54
N THR A 24 -14.69 -14.05 10.26
CA THR A 24 -15.15 -14.92 9.17
C THR A 24 -14.07 -15.80 8.54
N SER A 25 -12.82 -15.76 8.99
CA SER A 25 -11.71 -16.46 8.33
C SER A 25 -10.65 -17.01 9.28
N PRO A 26 -11.02 -17.89 10.22
CA PRO A 26 -10.10 -18.46 11.22
C PRO A 26 -8.94 -19.26 10.61
N ILE A 27 -9.10 -19.85 9.43
CA ILE A 27 -8.04 -20.62 8.75
C ILE A 27 -6.87 -19.73 8.33
N ARG A 28 -7.14 -18.50 7.87
CA ARG A 28 -6.13 -17.60 7.27
C ARG A 28 -5.78 -16.39 8.13
N ARG A 29 -6.48 -16.16 9.25
CA ARG A 29 -6.26 -15.03 10.15
C ARG A 29 -6.29 -15.45 11.61
N TYR A 30 -5.17 -15.25 12.30
CA TYR A 30 -5.07 -15.57 13.72
C TYR A 30 -5.97 -14.69 14.61
N SER A 31 -6.25 -13.45 14.19
CA SER A 31 -7.22 -12.56 14.86
C SER A 31 -8.59 -13.20 15.01
N ASP A 32 -9.05 -13.90 13.96
CA ASP A 32 -10.35 -14.55 13.95
C ASP A 32 -10.34 -15.74 14.93
N ILE A 33 -9.24 -16.49 15.03
CA ILE A 33 -9.12 -17.58 16.03
C ILE A 33 -9.30 -17.04 17.45
N ILE A 34 -8.70 -15.89 17.77
CA ILE A 34 -8.87 -15.26 19.09
C ILE A 34 -10.32 -14.81 19.31
N ALA A 35 -10.96 -14.21 18.30
CA ALA A 35 -12.37 -13.82 18.39
C ALA A 35 -13.30 -15.03 18.58
N HIS A 36 -13.03 -16.15 17.88
CA HIS A 36 -13.75 -17.41 18.06
C HIS A 36 -13.59 -17.97 19.48
N ARG A 37 -12.37 -17.94 20.02
CA ARG A 37 -12.08 -18.35 21.41
C ARG A 37 -12.79 -17.47 22.44
N GLN A 38 -12.76 -16.15 22.24
CA GLN A 38 -13.47 -15.20 23.10
C GLN A 38 -14.98 -15.39 23.04
N LEU A 39 -15.54 -15.68 21.87
CA LEU A 39 -16.96 -15.99 21.71
C LEU A 39 -17.35 -17.26 22.46
N LEU A 40 -16.54 -18.31 22.43
CA LEU A 40 -16.79 -19.52 23.21
C LEU A 40 -16.86 -19.23 24.71
N CYS A 41 -15.93 -18.44 25.24
CA CYS A 41 -15.97 -18.01 26.64
C CYS A 41 -17.19 -17.14 26.95
N ALA A 42 -17.56 -16.23 26.05
CA ALA A 42 -18.72 -15.36 26.23
C ALA A 42 -20.04 -16.15 26.24
N LEU A 43 -20.18 -17.17 25.39
CA LEU A 43 -21.36 -18.04 25.35
C LEU A 43 -21.49 -18.87 26.64
N GLU A 44 -20.38 -19.37 27.18
CA GLU A 44 -20.39 -20.09 28.47
C GLU A 44 -20.79 -19.17 29.63
N ILE A 45 -20.20 -17.97 29.71
CA ILE A 45 -20.59 -16.93 30.68
C ILE A 45 -22.08 -16.60 30.55
N GLU A 46 -22.59 -16.47 29.34
CA GLU A 46 -24.00 -16.20 29.09
C GLU A 46 -24.91 -17.34 29.60
N SER A 47 -24.51 -18.60 29.41
CA SER A 47 -25.25 -19.77 29.92
C SER A 47 -25.34 -19.74 31.45
N ILE A 48 -24.22 -19.54 32.14
CA ILE A 48 -24.15 -19.46 33.61
C ILE A 48 -25.06 -18.35 34.13
N VAL A 49 -25.02 -17.17 33.50
CA VAL A 49 -25.88 -16.03 33.88
C VAL A 49 -27.36 -16.36 33.64
N LYS A 50 -27.72 -17.05 32.56
CA LYS A 50 -29.11 -17.46 32.28
C LYS A 50 -29.61 -18.49 33.31
N GLU A 51 -28.81 -19.48 33.65
CA GLU A 51 -29.14 -20.50 34.66
C GLU A 51 -29.35 -19.88 36.04
N SER A 52 -28.52 -18.91 36.44
CA SER A 52 -28.67 -18.18 37.71
C SER A 52 -30.01 -17.43 37.84
N LYS A 53 -30.64 -17.08 36.71
CA LYS A 53 -31.95 -16.38 36.66
C LYS A 53 -33.14 -17.35 36.70
N GLY A 54 -32.93 -18.64 36.44
CA GLY A 54 -33.98 -19.67 36.36
C GLY A 54 -34.44 -20.26 37.70
N GLY A 55 -33.76 -19.97 38.81
CA GLY A 55 -34.03 -20.56 40.13
C GLY A 55 -35.30 -20.03 40.85
N PRO A 56 -35.74 -20.72 41.94
CA PRO A 56 -36.85 -20.29 42.79
C PRO A 56 -36.66 -18.84 43.30
N LYS A 57 -37.76 -18.07 43.36
CA LYS A 57 -37.77 -16.61 43.58
C LYS A 57 -37.01 -16.14 44.83
N GLU A 58 -36.83 -16.99 45.84
CA GLU A 58 -36.20 -16.64 47.14
C GLU A 58 -34.66 -16.67 47.15
N ARG A 59 -33.98 -17.20 46.12
CA ARG A 59 -32.50 -17.26 46.03
C ARG A 59 -31.92 -16.53 44.81
N ARG A 60 -32.68 -15.59 44.24
CA ARG A 60 -32.26 -14.86 43.03
C ARG A 60 -31.29 -13.74 43.36
N HIS A 61 -29.99 -14.06 43.41
CA HIS A 61 -28.96 -13.04 43.25
C HIS A 61 -28.53 -13.01 41.78
N PRO A 62 -28.89 -11.96 41.01
CA PRO A 62 -28.50 -11.87 39.62
C PRO A 62 -26.97 -11.78 39.52
N VAL A 63 -26.34 -12.84 39.02
CA VAL A 63 -24.90 -12.85 38.74
C VAL A 63 -24.66 -11.91 37.56
N SER A 64 -23.77 -10.94 37.75
CA SER A 64 -23.36 -10.07 36.66
C SER A 64 -22.32 -10.79 35.79
N PRO A 65 -22.32 -10.62 34.46
CA PRO A 65 -21.33 -11.27 33.60
C PRO A 65 -19.87 -11.00 34.02
N GLY A 66 -19.60 -9.80 34.57
CA GLY A 66 -18.27 -9.42 35.07
C GLY A 66 -17.90 -9.93 36.46
N SER A 67 -18.80 -10.60 37.18
CA SER A 67 -18.51 -11.20 38.50
C SER A 67 -18.13 -12.68 38.43
N ILE A 68 -18.15 -13.28 37.24
CA ILE A 68 -17.76 -14.69 37.04
C ILE A 68 -16.24 -14.77 36.94
N ASP A 69 -15.62 -15.56 37.81
CA ASP A 69 -14.18 -15.83 37.73
C ASP A 69 -13.90 -16.70 36.50
N ALA A 70 -12.96 -16.25 35.66
CA ALA A 70 -12.56 -16.98 34.47
C ALA A 70 -12.09 -18.41 34.78
N ASN A 71 -11.53 -18.66 35.97
CA ASN A 71 -11.06 -19.99 36.38
C ASN A 71 -12.17 -21.03 36.56
N GLN A 72 -13.42 -20.59 36.71
CA GLN A 72 -14.58 -21.47 36.85
C GLN A 72 -15.13 -21.95 35.49
N LEU A 73 -14.64 -21.38 34.39
CA LEU A 73 -15.08 -21.71 33.04
C LEU A 73 -14.42 -23.00 32.54
N SER A 74 -15.20 -23.91 31.97
CA SER A 74 -14.67 -25.05 31.21
C SER A 74 -13.84 -24.60 30.01
N THR A 75 -14.16 -23.43 29.44
CA THR A 75 -13.39 -22.78 28.38
C THR A 75 -12.20 -21.95 28.89
N ARG A 76 -11.80 -22.05 30.16
CA ARG A 76 -10.67 -21.30 30.76
C ARG A 76 -9.39 -21.31 29.92
N LYS A 77 -9.10 -22.43 29.24
CA LYS A 77 -7.93 -22.59 28.35
C LYS A 77 -7.92 -21.63 27.14
N TYR A 78 -9.08 -21.08 26.80
CA TYR A 78 -9.27 -20.12 25.71
C TYR A 78 -9.35 -18.67 26.20
N PHE A 79 -9.41 -18.47 27.51
CA PHE A 79 -9.42 -17.15 28.12
C PHE A 79 -8.00 -16.59 28.26
N TYR A 80 -7.77 -15.44 27.64
CA TYR A 80 -6.49 -14.74 27.65
C TYR A 80 -6.59 -13.44 28.46
N PRO A 81 -5.59 -13.12 29.31
CA PRO A 81 -5.53 -11.82 29.96
C PRO A 81 -5.30 -10.70 28.94
N VAL A 82 -5.75 -9.49 29.28
CA VAL A 82 -5.70 -8.32 28.37
C VAL A 82 -4.29 -8.06 27.84
N SER A 83 -3.27 -8.14 28.69
CA SER A 83 -1.87 -7.93 28.29
C SER A 83 -1.38 -8.94 27.23
N GLU A 84 -1.83 -10.19 27.31
CA GLU A 84 -1.48 -11.21 26.32
C GLU A 84 -2.23 -10.97 25.00
N VAL A 85 -3.51 -10.58 25.08
CA VAL A 85 -4.30 -10.20 23.89
C VAL A 85 -3.65 -9.01 23.19
N GLU A 86 -3.20 -7.99 23.92
CA GLU A 86 -2.49 -6.83 23.35
C GLU A 86 -1.22 -7.27 22.60
N SER A 87 -0.39 -8.13 23.21
CA SER A 87 0.81 -8.67 22.56
C SER A 87 0.48 -9.48 21.30
N ILE A 88 -0.58 -10.28 21.33
CA ILE A 88 -1.06 -11.04 20.17
C ILE A 88 -1.49 -10.09 19.05
N VAL A 89 -2.22 -9.01 19.39
CA VAL A 89 -2.70 -8.01 18.44
C VAL A 89 -1.52 -7.29 17.78
N GLU A 90 -0.52 -6.87 18.53
CA GLU A 90 0.69 -6.25 17.99
C GLU A 90 1.39 -7.17 16.98
N LYS A 91 1.58 -8.43 17.35
CA LYS A 91 2.22 -9.43 16.48
C LYS A 91 1.38 -9.74 15.24
N ALA A 92 0.05 -9.83 15.39
CA ALA A 92 -0.86 -10.06 14.26
C ALA A 92 -0.86 -8.88 13.29
N ASN A 93 -0.85 -7.64 13.79
CA ASN A 93 -0.76 -6.43 12.98
C ASN A 93 0.56 -6.37 12.20
N LEU A 94 1.68 -6.64 12.86
CA LEU A 94 2.99 -6.68 12.21
C LEU A 94 3.01 -7.72 11.09
N LYS A 95 2.51 -8.94 11.35
CA LYS A 95 2.42 -10.00 10.34
C LYS A 95 1.48 -9.63 9.19
N LYS A 96 0.36 -8.97 9.46
CA LYS A 96 -0.58 -8.51 8.44
C LYS A 96 0.08 -7.52 7.47
N ILE A 97 0.81 -6.54 8.00
CA ILE A 97 1.52 -5.55 7.18
C ILE A 97 2.59 -6.24 6.32
N LYS A 98 3.41 -7.11 6.93
CA LYS A 98 4.45 -7.86 6.20
C LYS A 98 3.86 -8.77 5.12
N ALA A 99 2.76 -9.48 5.41
CA ALA A 99 2.09 -10.33 4.43
C ALA A 99 1.57 -9.52 3.24
N ARG A 100 1.05 -8.30 3.48
CA ARG A 100 0.66 -7.38 2.41
C ARG A 100 1.85 -6.93 1.58
N GLN A 101 2.94 -6.49 2.21
CA GLN A 101 4.17 -6.09 1.51
C GLN A 101 4.70 -7.20 0.60
N VAL A 102 4.73 -8.46 1.10
CA VAL A 102 5.18 -9.61 0.31
C VAL A 102 4.22 -9.90 -0.86
N SER A 103 2.91 -9.80 -0.63
CA SER A 103 1.91 -9.97 -1.70
C SER A 103 2.07 -8.93 -2.81
N ASP A 104 2.25 -7.66 -2.43
CA ASP A 104 2.40 -6.55 -3.37
C ASP A 104 3.72 -6.68 -4.15
N ALA A 105 4.82 -7.02 -3.47
CA ALA A 105 6.11 -7.28 -4.11
C ALA A 105 6.07 -8.48 -5.07
N SER A 106 5.40 -9.57 -4.66
CA SER A 106 5.21 -10.74 -5.52
C SER A 106 4.45 -10.38 -6.80
N LEU A 107 3.39 -9.59 -6.69
CA LEU A 107 2.61 -9.14 -7.84
C LEU A 107 3.48 -8.32 -8.81
N GLY A 108 4.31 -7.40 -8.29
CA GLY A 108 5.24 -6.61 -9.09
C GLY A 108 6.24 -7.47 -9.88
N ILE A 109 6.81 -8.51 -9.25
CA ILE A 109 7.75 -9.44 -9.90
C ILE A 109 7.05 -10.24 -11.01
N PHE A 110 5.86 -10.80 -10.73
CA PHE A 110 5.10 -11.54 -11.74
C PHE A 110 4.74 -10.64 -12.93
N PHE A 111 4.40 -9.38 -12.68
CA PHE A 111 4.13 -8.42 -13.74
C PHE A 111 5.37 -8.12 -14.60
N CYS A 112 6.56 -8.02 -14.00
CA CYS A 112 7.81 -7.88 -14.76
C CYS A 112 8.06 -9.10 -15.66
N TYR A 113 7.85 -10.32 -15.15
CA TYR A 113 7.98 -11.52 -15.97
C TYR A 113 6.93 -11.60 -17.08
N TYR A 114 5.71 -11.12 -16.81
CA TYR A 114 4.66 -11.01 -17.81
C TYR A 114 5.07 -10.08 -18.96
N LEU A 115 5.59 -8.89 -18.66
CA LEU A 115 6.10 -7.96 -19.68
C LEU A 115 7.25 -8.54 -20.49
N LYS A 116 8.16 -9.29 -19.86
CA LYS A 116 9.25 -10.01 -20.56
C LYS A 116 8.71 -11.09 -21.49
N ALA A 117 7.71 -11.85 -21.06
CA ALA A 117 7.07 -12.87 -21.86
C ALA A 117 6.34 -12.25 -23.06
N LEU A 118 5.57 -11.18 -22.84
CA LEU A 118 4.90 -10.43 -23.90
C LEU A 118 5.89 -9.92 -24.94
N LYS A 119 7.01 -9.32 -24.50
CA LYS A 119 8.04 -8.85 -25.41
C LYS A 119 8.57 -9.98 -26.31
N ARG A 120 8.84 -11.16 -25.75
CA ARG A 120 9.31 -12.32 -26.53
C ARG A 120 8.28 -12.76 -27.58
N VAL A 121 7.02 -12.91 -27.20
CA VAL A 121 5.95 -13.34 -28.12
C VAL A 121 5.75 -12.31 -29.24
N MET A 122 5.78 -11.02 -28.91
CA MET A 122 5.58 -9.94 -29.88
C MET A 122 6.77 -9.82 -30.84
N ASP A 123 8.00 -9.89 -30.33
CA ASP A 123 9.22 -9.83 -31.16
C ASP A 123 9.31 -11.04 -32.11
N GLU A 124 8.86 -12.23 -31.69
CA GLU A 124 8.80 -13.44 -32.52
C GLU A 124 7.71 -13.41 -33.59
N SER A 125 6.66 -12.62 -33.41
CA SER A 125 5.54 -12.55 -34.36
C SER A 125 5.84 -11.74 -35.63
N GLY A 126 7.02 -11.12 -35.72
CA GLY A 126 7.58 -10.57 -36.95
C GLY A 126 6.81 -9.40 -37.59
N ASN A 127 5.75 -8.88 -36.96
CA ASN A 127 4.75 -8.12 -37.71
C ASN A 127 4.98 -6.60 -37.81
N THR A 128 6.01 -6.03 -37.20
CA THR A 128 6.42 -4.65 -37.45
C THR A 128 7.86 -4.50 -36.99
N GLY A 129 8.76 -3.97 -37.80
CA GLY A 129 10.17 -3.72 -37.43
C GLY A 129 10.38 -2.72 -36.28
N THR A 130 9.35 -2.44 -35.48
CA THR A 130 9.38 -1.61 -34.27
C THR A 130 9.32 -2.49 -33.02
N PRO A 131 10.27 -2.36 -32.08
CA PRO A 131 10.31 -3.17 -30.86
C PRO A 131 9.06 -2.95 -30.00
N PHE A 132 8.52 -4.03 -29.41
CA PHE A 132 7.38 -3.92 -28.50
C PHE A 132 7.71 -3.02 -27.31
N THR A 133 7.01 -1.89 -27.25
CA THR A 133 7.22 -0.82 -26.27
C THR A 133 5.88 -0.52 -25.59
N PRO A 134 5.55 -1.21 -24.48
CA PRO A 134 4.27 -1.04 -23.81
C PRO A 134 4.18 0.36 -23.21
N ARG A 135 3.26 1.18 -23.71
CA ARG A 135 2.96 2.52 -23.18
C ARG A 135 1.72 2.46 -22.29
N VAL A 136 1.62 3.39 -21.35
CA VAL A 136 0.48 3.57 -20.44
C VAL A 136 0.19 5.04 -20.24
N GLN A 137 -1.07 5.37 -19.97
CA GLN A 137 -1.42 6.67 -19.39
C GLN A 137 -1.16 6.67 -17.88
N ALA A 138 -0.41 7.66 -17.41
CA ALA A 138 -0.06 7.82 -16.01
C ALA A 138 -0.39 9.23 -15.50
N VAL A 139 -0.63 9.34 -14.20
CA VAL A 139 -0.92 10.60 -13.52
C VAL A 139 0.13 10.84 -12.44
N LEU A 140 0.62 12.08 -12.33
CA LEU A 140 1.52 12.47 -11.25
C LEU A 140 0.74 12.58 -9.94
N VAL A 141 0.89 11.62 -9.04
CA VAL A 141 0.16 11.61 -7.76
C VAL A 141 0.89 12.39 -6.67
N ARG A 142 2.21 12.54 -6.79
CA ARG A 142 3.03 13.27 -5.82
C ARG A 142 4.22 13.93 -6.53
N VAL A 143 4.51 15.17 -6.20
CA VAL A 143 5.70 15.90 -6.63
C VAL A 143 6.40 16.44 -5.39
N VAL A 144 7.69 16.18 -5.25
CA VAL A 144 8.51 16.57 -4.10
C VAL A 144 9.73 17.35 -4.60
N GLU A 145 9.69 18.67 -4.44
CA GLU A 145 10.76 19.58 -4.88
C GLU A 145 12.08 19.34 -4.11
N LYS A 146 12.02 19.18 -2.78
CA LYS A 146 13.21 19.00 -1.90
C LYS A 146 14.13 17.86 -2.36
N ASN A 147 13.55 16.74 -2.80
CA ASN A 147 14.30 15.56 -3.25
C ASN A 147 14.32 15.45 -4.78
N ARG A 148 13.81 16.46 -5.51
CA ARG A 148 13.68 16.49 -6.97
C ARG A 148 13.13 15.16 -7.49
N SER A 149 11.99 14.74 -6.96
CA SER A 149 11.38 13.44 -7.26
C SER A 149 9.86 13.53 -7.33
N PHE A 150 9.25 12.59 -8.03
CA PHE A 150 7.80 12.52 -8.18
C PHE A 150 7.35 11.06 -8.31
N THR A 151 6.07 10.82 -8.11
CA THR A 151 5.46 9.49 -8.21
C THR A 151 4.41 9.50 -9.32
N LEU A 152 4.53 8.56 -10.24
CA LEU A 152 3.55 8.30 -11.28
C LEU A 152 2.65 7.16 -10.87
N PHE A 153 1.37 7.26 -11.23
CA PHE A 153 0.42 6.17 -11.11
C PHE A 153 -0.19 5.87 -12.48
N ALA A 154 0.01 4.65 -12.97
CA ALA A 154 -0.60 4.18 -14.21
C ALA A 154 -1.89 3.41 -13.90
N LYS A 155 -3.03 3.99 -14.29
CA LYS A 155 -4.35 3.44 -13.96
C LYS A 155 -4.60 2.07 -14.60
N GLU A 156 -4.14 1.89 -15.83
CA GLU A 156 -4.38 0.68 -16.64
C GLU A 156 -3.77 -0.58 -16.01
N VAL A 157 -2.61 -0.43 -15.36
CA VAL A 157 -1.89 -1.53 -14.70
C VAL A 157 -2.00 -1.48 -13.18
N ALA A 158 -2.61 -0.44 -12.63
CA ALA A 158 -2.74 -0.17 -11.19
C ALA A 158 -1.39 -0.21 -10.45
N GLN A 159 -0.34 0.33 -11.06
CA GLN A 159 1.02 0.38 -10.50
C GLN A 159 1.47 1.82 -10.33
N GLU A 160 2.28 2.05 -9.30
CA GLU A 160 2.97 3.31 -9.07
C GLU A 160 4.49 3.16 -9.18
N VAL A 161 5.16 4.19 -9.68
CA VAL A 161 6.63 4.22 -9.79
C VAL A 161 7.14 5.56 -9.28
N HIS A 162 8.13 5.51 -8.38
CA HIS A 162 8.85 6.68 -7.90
C HIS A 162 10.04 6.98 -8.81
N ILE A 163 10.15 8.23 -9.26
CA ILE A 163 11.19 8.68 -10.18
C ILE A 163 11.89 9.90 -9.59
N SER A 164 13.22 9.90 -9.64
CA SER A 164 14.06 11.05 -9.30
C SER A 164 14.61 11.71 -10.56
N LEU A 165 14.86 13.02 -10.53
CA LEU A 165 15.54 13.73 -11.63
C LEU A 165 17.00 13.30 -11.82
N LYS A 166 17.56 12.52 -10.89
CA LYS A 166 18.88 11.90 -11.02
C LYS A 166 18.84 10.56 -11.76
N ASP A 167 17.65 10.03 -12.08
CA ASP A 167 17.53 8.73 -12.73
C ASP A 167 18.05 8.79 -14.17
N LYS A 168 19.01 7.91 -14.47
CA LYS A 168 19.69 7.86 -15.77
C LYS A 168 18.84 7.18 -16.85
N ASP A 169 17.82 6.45 -16.43
CA ASP A 169 16.91 5.75 -17.33
C ASP A 169 15.90 6.72 -17.99
N GLN A 170 15.78 7.96 -17.48
CA GLN A 170 14.84 8.95 -17.99
C GLN A 170 15.41 9.72 -19.19
N LEU A 171 14.50 10.25 -20.02
CA LEU A 171 14.86 10.96 -21.27
C LEU A 171 15.21 12.44 -21.06
N PHE A 172 14.86 13.02 -19.92
CA PHE A 172 15.19 14.41 -19.62
C PHE A 172 16.68 14.59 -19.28
N LYS A 173 17.21 15.80 -19.53
CA LYS A 173 18.59 16.16 -19.18
C LYS A 173 18.77 16.01 -17.67
N GLN A 174 19.79 15.25 -17.27
CA GLN A 174 20.17 15.13 -15.87
C GLN A 174 20.60 16.50 -15.35
N ASP A 175 20.07 16.85 -14.19
CA ASP A 175 20.47 18.07 -13.51
C ASP A 175 21.89 17.90 -12.97
N LYS A 176 22.86 18.55 -13.62
CA LYS A 176 24.24 18.60 -13.14
C LYS A 176 24.31 19.69 -12.07
N GLN A 177 23.98 19.36 -10.83
CA GLN A 177 24.39 20.21 -9.72
C GLN A 177 25.68 19.69 -9.09
N VAL A 178 26.66 20.58 -9.06
CA VAL A 178 27.99 20.49 -8.47
C VAL A 178 27.91 20.02 -7.02
N ASP A 179 28.71 19.00 -6.69
CA ASP A 179 28.94 18.53 -5.33
C ASP A 179 29.43 19.68 -4.44
N GLY A 180 28.59 20.10 -3.50
CA GLY A 180 29.00 20.73 -2.26
C GLY A 180 29.15 19.66 -1.20
N THR A 181 30.40 19.33 -0.89
CA THR A 181 30.87 18.46 0.21
C THR A 181 30.02 18.49 1.48
N ALA A 182 29.68 17.31 2.00
CA ALA A 182 29.84 16.96 3.43
C ALA A 182 29.52 15.47 3.66
N ASP A 183 30.60 14.73 3.94
CA ASP A 183 30.78 13.66 4.93
C ASP A 183 29.72 12.56 5.15
N GLY A 184 30.26 11.35 5.19
CA GLY A 184 29.53 10.11 5.32
C GLY A 184 28.79 9.94 6.64
N ALA A 185 27.61 9.34 6.53
CA ALA A 185 27.01 8.54 7.58
C ALA A 185 26.03 7.55 6.96
N GLU A 186 26.44 6.29 6.86
CA GLU A 186 25.49 5.19 6.77
C GLU A 186 24.51 5.27 7.95
N LYS A 187 23.22 5.52 7.68
CA LYS A 187 22.16 5.26 8.66
C LYS A 187 20.97 4.56 8.01
N LYS A 188 20.81 3.31 8.44
CA LYS A 188 19.66 2.43 8.28
C LYS A 188 18.33 3.19 8.31
N GLU A 189 17.58 3.13 7.23
CA GLU A 189 16.17 3.54 7.20
C GLU A 189 15.36 2.60 8.09
N LYS A 190 14.90 3.13 9.23
CA LYS A 190 13.77 2.57 9.96
C LYS A 190 12.52 3.23 9.41
N GLU A 191 11.72 2.48 8.66
CA GLU A 191 10.32 2.82 8.40
C GLU A 191 9.61 3.05 9.74
N LYS A 192 9.29 4.30 10.04
CA LYS A 192 8.30 4.66 11.05
C LYS A 192 7.04 5.10 10.32
N ASN A 193 6.01 4.27 10.42
CA ASN A 193 4.63 4.65 10.18
C ASN A 193 4.28 5.84 11.07
N ASP A 194 4.09 7.02 10.49
CA ASP A 194 3.57 8.18 11.22
C ASP A 194 2.18 8.54 10.68
N TYR A 195 1.17 7.91 11.30
CA TYR A 195 -0.20 8.38 11.22
C TYR A 195 -0.37 9.48 12.28
N GLY A 196 -0.42 10.73 11.82
CA GLY A 196 -1.06 11.83 12.54
C GLY A 196 -0.12 12.77 13.28
N ARG A 197 0.35 13.81 12.57
CA ARG A 197 0.53 15.12 13.19
C ARG A 197 0.35 16.23 12.16
N ALA A 198 -0.79 16.91 12.25
CA ALA A 198 -0.98 18.20 11.61
C ALA A 198 -0.06 19.22 12.30
N GLY A 199 0.88 19.79 11.55
CA GLY A 199 1.79 20.83 12.03
C GLY A 199 2.66 21.34 10.89
N ASN A 200 2.51 22.64 10.59
CA ASN A 200 3.22 23.45 9.60
C ASN A 200 3.07 23.05 8.12
N MET A 201 2.08 23.67 7.49
CA MET A 201 2.00 23.87 6.05
C MET A 201 3.07 24.91 5.65
N GLU A 202 4.34 24.50 5.66
CA GLU A 202 5.38 25.20 4.92
C GLU A 202 4.99 25.18 3.44
N LYS A 203 5.13 26.32 2.76
CA LYS A 203 4.88 26.47 1.31
C LYS A 203 5.87 25.60 0.54
N THR A 204 5.61 24.30 0.46
CA THR A 204 6.25 23.43 -0.52
C THR A 204 5.68 23.84 -1.86
N SER A 205 6.51 24.39 -2.75
CA SER A 205 6.11 24.48 -4.14
C SER A 205 5.91 23.03 -4.59
N ASN A 206 4.68 22.66 -4.94
CA ASN A 206 4.35 21.33 -5.45
C ASN A 206 4.66 21.25 -6.93
N LYS A 207 5.78 21.84 -7.34
CA LYS A 207 6.13 22.04 -8.72
C LYS A 207 7.58 21.63 -8.92
N LEU A 208 7.86 21.01 -10.06
CA LEU A 208 9.20 20.53 -10.36
C LEU A 208 9.49 20.74 -11.85
N SER A 209 10.46 21.59 -12.17
CA SER A 209 10.85 21.84 -13.55
C SER A 209 11.80 20.77 -14.07
N ILE A 210 11.53 20.30 -15.29
CA ILE A 210 12.32 19.31 -16.03
C ILE A 210 12.75 19.90 -17.38
N HIS A 211 14.00 19.68 -17.75
CA HIS A 211 14.54 20.06 -19.06
C HIS A 211 14.59 18.83 -19.98
N TRP A 212 13.79 18.80 -21.03
CA TRP A 212 13.71 17.68 -21.98
C TRP A 212 14.79 17.73 -23.07
N GLY A 213 15.46 18.87 -23.22
CA GLY A 213 16.44 19.12 -24.29
C GLY A 213 15.80 19.75 -25.52
N THR A 214 16.45 19.61 -26.67
CA THR A 214 16.03 20.24 -27.93
C THR A 214 14.94 19.42 -28.62
N HIS A 215 13.84 20.08 -28.98
CA HIS A 215 12.76 19.47 -29.74
C HIS A 215 13.27 18.97 -31.11
N PRO A 216 12.94 17.73 -31.54
CA PRO A 216 13.54 17.12 -32.74
C PRO A 216 13.22 17.85 -34.06
N VAL A 217 12.06 18.51 -34.15
CA VAL A 217 11.62 19.25 -35.35
C VAL A 217 11.95 20.75 -35.29
N THR A 218 11.63 21.45 -34.18
CA THR A 218 11.79 22.90 -34.06
C THR A 218 13.18 23.32 -33.58
N GLY A 219 13.95 22.43 -32.95
CA GLY A 219 15.26 22.74 -32.38
C GLY A 219 15.24 23.57 -31.09
N GLU A 220 14.06 23.98 -30.62
CA GLU A 220 13.89 24.77 -29.40
C GLU A 220 14.16 23.93 -28.14
N GLU A 221 14.75 24.53 -27.11
CA GLU A 221 14.86 23.87 -25.81
C GLU A 221 13.49 23.82 -25.11
N VAL A 222 13.11 22.63 -24.67
CA VAL A 222 11.81 22.39 -24.04
C VAL A 222 12.00 22.14 -22.56
N GLU A 223 11.34 22.99 -21.77
CA GLU A 223 11.21 22.85 -20.33
C GLU A 223 9.76 22.59 -19.97
N GLU A 224 9.54 21.78 -18.94
CA GLU A 224 8.21 21.44 -18.47
C GLU A 224 8.13 21.51 -16.94
N GLU A 225 7.08 22.15 -16.43
CA GLU A 225 6.78 22.20 -15.01
C GLU A 225 5.84 21.05 -14.63
N LEU A 226 6.35 20.06 -13.90
CA LEU A 226 5.55 18.96 -13.37
C LEU A 226 4.73 19.42 -12.17
N ILE A 227 3.42 19.19 -12.23
CA ILE A 227 2.47 19.45 -11.14
C ILE A 227 1.65 18.19 -10.79
N PRO A 228 1.19 18.05 -9.53
CA PRO A 228 0.27 16.98 -9.16
C PRO A 228 -0.98 16.96 -10.05
N MET A 229 -1.50 15.77 -10.28
CA MET A 229 -2.65 15.45 -11.14
C MET A 229 -2.44 15.72 -12.63
N MET A 230 -1.24 16.12 -13.05
CA MET A 230 -0.91 16.18 -14.47
C MET A 230 -0.91 14.77 -15.08
N SER A 231 -1.57 14.63 -16.22
CA SER A 231 -1.61 13.38 -16.99
C SER A 231 -0.46 13.36 -18.00
N VAL A 232 0.25 12.24 -18.07
CA VAL A 232 1.38 12.00 -18.95
C VAL A 232 1.28 10.62 -19.58
N THR A 233 2.01 10.39 -20.66
CA THR A 233 2.24 9.04 -21.18
C THR A 233 3.62 8.56 -20.74
N ALA A 234 3.72 7.28 -20.42
CA ALA A 234 4.97 6.67 -20.01
C ALA A 234 5.13 5.28 -20.64
N VAL A 235 6.36 4.91 -20.94
CA VAL A 235 6.76 3.57 -21.36
C VAL A 235 7.03 2.72 -20.12
N LEU A 236 6.40 1.55 -20.05
CA LEU A 236 6.73 0.56 -19.03
C LEU A 236 8.07 -0.10 -19.38
N THR A 237 9.00 -0.05 -18.43
CA THR A 237 10.31 -0.70 -18.53
C THR A 237 10.57 -1.53 -17.28
N ILE A 238 11.66 -2.30 -17.31
CA ILE A 238 12.06 -3.15 -16.18
C ILE A 238 13.46 -2.74 -15.76
N LYS A 239 13.60 -2.31 -14.52
CA LYS A 239 14.87 -1.97 -13.90
C LYS A 239 15.41 -3.21 -13.18
N LYS A 240 16.67 -3.57 -13.45
CA LYS A 240 17.34 -4.66 -12.75
C LYS A 240 17.94 -4.13 -11.46
N GLN A 241 17.40 -4.55 -10.32
CA GLN A 241 18.00 -4.33 -9.02
C GLN A 241 18.89 -5.51 -8.63
N LYS A 242 19.69 -5.37 -7.57
CA LYS A 242 20.52 -6.47 -7.07
C LYS A 242 19.64 -7.63 -6.58
N GLY A 243 19.42 -8.61 -7.45
CA GLY A 243 18.73 -9.87 -7.12
C GLY A 243 17.26 -9.96 -7.54
N TYR A 244 16.65 -8.89 -8.08
CA TYR A 244 15.28 -8.95 -8.61
C TYR A 244 15.02 -7.89 -9.70
N ASP A 245 13.96 -8.12 -10.47
CA ASP A 245 13.44 -7.18 -11.46
C ASP A 245 12.35 -6.31 -10.83
N GLU A 246 12.38 -5.01 -11.12
CA GLU A 246 11.42 -4.03 -10.63
C GLU A 246 10.79 -3.28 -11.80
N LEU A 247 9.50 -2.96 -11.68
CA LEU A 247 8.79 -2.19 -12.70
C LEU A 247 9.31 -0.75 -12.68
N ASN A 248 9.55 -0.19 -13.85
CA ASN A 248 9.91 1.21 -14.03
C ASN A 248 9.02 1.85 -15.10
N MET A 249 8.96 3.18 -15.09
CA MET A 249 8.22 4.00 -16.05
C MET A 249 9.15 5.09 -16.56
N ILE A 250 9.28 5.21 -17.87
CA ILE A 250 10.00 6.30 -18.51
C ILE A 250 8.96 7.24 -19.10
N ILE A 251 8.96 8.51 -18.69
CA ILE A 251 7.98 9.47 -19.16
C ILE A 251 8.33 9.91 -20.58
N ASP A 252 7.32 9.98 -21.42
CA ASP A 252 7.48 10.51 -22.77
C ASP A 252 7.66 12.03 -22.73
N PRO A 253 8.54 12.61 -23.55
CA PRO A 253 8.65 14.06 -23.68
C PRO A 253 7.35 14.66 -24.25
N PRO A 254 7.04 15.94 -23.99
CA PRO A 254 5.77 16.57 -24.39
C PRO A 254 5.38 16.37 -25.86
N TRP A 255 6.34 16.38 -26.78
CA TRP A 255 6.10 16.20 -28.22
C TRP A 255 5.73 14.76 -28.64
N GLU A 256 6.01 13.76 -27.81
CA GLU A 256 5.59 12.37 -28.06
C GLU A 256 4.22 12.04 -27.44
N ARG A 257 3.77 12.81 -26.44
CA ARG A 257 2.49 12.56 -25.74
C ARG A 257 1.26 12.79 -26.61
N VAL A 258 1.39 13.64 -27.64
CA VAL A 258 0.25 14.12 -28.46
C VAL A 258 -0.10 13.15 -29.59
N ARG A 259 0.76 12.17 -29.92
CA ARG A 259 0.67 11.49 -31.22
C ARG A 259 -0.09 10.16 -31.25
N ASN A 260 -0.14 9.37 -30.19
CA ASN A 260 -0.64 8.00 -30.32
C ASN A 260 -1.61 7.65 -29.18
N GLY A 261 -2.81 7.20 -29.54
CA GLY A 261 -3.62 6.42 -28.62
C GLY A 261 -2.76 5.28 -28.09
N VAL A 262 -2.66 5.17 -26.77
CA VAL A 262 -1.87 4.12 -26.13
C VAL A 262 -2.53 2.79 -26.49
N ALA A 263 -1.83 1.96 -27.27
CA ALA A 263 -2.31 0.62 -27.57
C ALA A 263 -2.40 -0.15 -26.25
N PRO A 264 -3.55 -0.79 -25.95
CA PRO A 264 -3.72 -1.46 -24.68
C PRO A 264 -2.72 -2.60 -24.56
N ILE A 265 -2.18 -2.78 -23.36
CA ILE A 265 -1.30 -3.91 -23.07
C ILE A 265 -2.13 -5.20 -23.24
N PRO A 266 -1.68 -6.16 -24.07
CA PRO A 266 -2.39 -7.43 -24.22
C PRO A 266 -2.58 -8.08 -22.84
N THR A 267 -3.73 -8.69 -22.61
CA THR A 267 -4.07 -9.38 -21.35
C THR A 267 -3.79 -10.87 -21.40
N THR A 268 -3.39 -11.39 -22.57
CA THR A 268 -3.15 -12.81 -22.81
C THR A 268 -1.84 -12.99 -23.58
N LEU A 269 -1.08 -14.04 -23.23
CA LEU A 269 0.15 -14.45 -23.94
C LEU A 269 -0.14 -15.36 -25.16
N LEU A 270 -1.39 -15.80 -25.32
CA LEU A 270 -1.81 -16.69 -26.40
C LEU A 270 -2.00 -15.88 -27.67
N ARG A 271 -1.52 -16.44 -28.79
CA ARG A 271 -1.81 -15.93 -30.12
C ARG A 271 -3.27 -16.26 -30.43
N SER A 272 -4.08 -15.24 -30.74
CA SER A 272 -5.39 -15.43 -31.37
C SER A 272 -5.22 -15.83 -32.83
#